data_AF-A0A2G9YY32-F1
#
_entry.id   AF-A0A2G9YY32-F1
#
_cell.length_a   1.000
_cell.length_b   1.000
_cell.length_c   1.000
_cell.angle_alpha   90.00
_cell.angle_beta   90.00
_cell.angle_gamma   90.00
#
_symmetry.space_group_name_H-M   'P 1'
#
loop_
_entity.id
_entity.type
_entity.pdbx_description
1 polymer ?
#
loop_
_entity_poly.entity_id
_entity_poly.type
_entity_poly.pdbx_seq_one_letter_code
_entity_poly.pdbx_strand_id
1 'polypeptide(L)'
;MIMIKKTLFFILIFYILTLIQTAFLVHFNVSGITPNFVLITVIFINLFSPSHWQKAFSAVIGGFYLDIFSLNNAGGFFGFYTLILLGLSLFLKIILGKYVRLPVIQKI
;
A
#
# COMPACT_ATOMS: atom_id res chain seq x y z
N MET A 1 19.08 2.87 14.40
CA MET A 1 18.08 2.02 15.08
C MET A 1 16.62 2.45 14.84
N ILE A 2 16.28 3.76 14.85
CA ILE A 2 14.89 4.26 14.68
C ILE A 2 14.29 3.90 13.29
N MET A 3 15.08 3.94 12.21
CA MET A 3 14.58 3.61 10.86
C MET A 3 14.24 2.13 10.68
N ILE A 4 15.07 1.22 11.20
CA ILE A 4 14.82 -0.23 11.16
C ILE A 4 13.51 -0.58 11.88
N LYS A 5 13.27 0.02 13.05
CA LYS A 5 12.03 -0.18 13.81
C LYS A 5 10.79 0.23 13.00
N LYS A 6 10.85 1.37 12.29
CA LYS A 6 9.74 1.83 11.42
C LYS A 6 9.51 0.89 10.24
N THR A 7 10.57 0.40 9.60
CA THR A 7 10.45 -0.55 8.48
C THR A 7 9.83 -1.87 8.94
N LEU A 8 10.32 -2.44 10.06
CA LEU A 8 9.75 -3.64 10.66
C LEU A 8 8.27 -3.47 11.02
N PHE A 9 7.92 -2.30 11.56
CA PHE A 9 6.54 -1.96 11.86
C PHE A 9 5.66 -1.95 10.61
N PHE A 10 6.11 -1.35 9.49
CA PHE A 10 5.37 -1.39 8.23
C PHE A 10 5.22 -2.80 7.68
N ILE A 11 6.29 -3.60 7.68
CA ILE A 11 6.24 -5.00 7.25
C ILE A 11 5.17 -5.76 8.04
N LEU A 12 5.18 -5.63 9.37
CA LEU A 12 4.21 -6.29 10.23
C LEU A 12 2.77 -5.81 10.01
N ILE A 13 2.56 -4.50 9.87
CA ILE A 13 1.23 -3.93 9.60
C ILE A 13 0.68 -4.43 8.27
N PHE A 14 1.48 -4.39 7.20
CA PHE A 14 1.00 -4.83 5.89
C PHE A 14 0.71 -6.33 5.87
N TYR A 15 1.52 -7.12 6.58
CA TYR A 15 1.24 -8.54 6.76
C TYR A 15 -0.11 -8.78 7.47
N ILE A 16 -0.33 -8.13 8.62
CA ILE A 16 -1.59 -8.27 9.38
C ILE A 16 -2.79 -7.80 8.55
N LEU A 17 -2.69 -6.65 7.89
CA LEU A 17 -3.76 -6.13 7.04
C LEU A 17 -4.11 -7.10 5.91
N THR A 18 -3.09 -7.65 5.23
CA THR A 18 -3.30 -8.62 4.16
C THR A 18 -3.97 -9.88 4.70
N LEU A 19 -3.51 -10.39 5.84
CA LEU A 19 -4.06 -11.59 6.47
C LEU A 19 -5.52 -11.38 6.87
N ILE A 20 -5.86 -10.28 7.53
CA ILE A 20 -7.24 -9.94 7.88
C ILE A 20 -8.11 -9.83 6.62
N GLN A 21 -7.61 -9.17 5.57
CA GLN A 21 -8.32 -9.04 4.30
C GLN A 21 -8.61 -10.39 3.67
N THR A 22 -7.63 -11.29 3.61
CA THR A 22 -7.76 -12.59 2.95
C THR A 22 -8.52 -13.61 3.79
N ALA A 23 -8.41 -13.54 5.12
CA ALA A 23 -9.04 -14.51 6.01
C ALA A 23 -10.47 -14.14 6.41
N PHE A 24 -10.76 -12.85 6.61
CA PHE A 24 -12.07 -12.39 7.09
C PHE A 24 -12.85 -11.63 6.02
N LEU A 25 -12.25 -10.64 5.35
CA LEU A 25 -13.01 -9.76 4.44
C LEU A 25 -13.49 -10.42 3.16
N VAL A 26 -12.88 -11.54 2.75
CA VAL A 26 -13.38 -12.33 1.61
C VAL A 26 -14.85 -12.75 1.82
N HIS A 27 -15.27 -12.96 3.07
CA HIS A 27 -16.66 -13.31 3.41
C HIS A 27 -17.62 -12.11 3.41
N PHE A 28 -17.11 -10.88 3.45
CA PHE A 28 -17.89 -9.63 3.43
C PHE A 28 -17.97 -9.04 2.01
N ASN A 29 -17.95 -9.89 1.00
CA ASN A 29 -18.07 -9.46 -0.38
C ASN A 29 -19.50 -8.97 -0.67
N VAL A 30 -19.65 -7.66 -0.92
CA VAL A 30 -20.94 -7.05 -1.29
C VAL A 30 -20.92 -6.79 -2.80
N SER A 31 -21.75 -7.52 -3.54
CA SER A 31 -21.88 -7.38 -5.01
C SER A 31 -20.58 -7.59 -5.80
N GLY A 32 -19.68 -8.45 -5.34
CA GLY A 32 -18.40 -8.74 -6.00
C GLY A 32 -17.26 -7.80 -5.57
N ILE A 33 -17.52 -6.82 -4.71
CA ILE A 33 -16.55 -5.83 -4.26
C ILE A 33 -16.14 -6.12 -2.81
N THR A 34 -14.84 -6.34 -2.61
CA THR A 34 -14.24 -6.47 -1.28
C THR A 34 -13.30 -5.29 -1.02
N PRO A 35 -13.39 -4.61 0.13
CA PRO A 35 -12.48 -3.52 0.47
C PRO A 35 -11.02 -4.01 0.48
N ASN A 36 -10.14 -3.29 -0.21
CA ASN A 36 -8.70 -3.57 -0.21
C ASN A 36 -8.01 -2.63 0.78
N PHE A 37 -7.80 -3.11 2.01
CA PHE A 37 -7.16 -2.32 3.07
C PHE A 37 -5.70 -2.02 2.77
N VAL A 38 -4.98 -2.93 2.12
CA VAL A 38 -3.59 -2.70 1.71
C VAL A 38 -3.49 -1.51 0.76
N LEU A 39 -4.35 -1.48 -0.27
CA LEU A 39 -4.44 -0.37 -1.23
C LEU A 39 -4.75 0.95 -0.52
N ILE A 40 -5.76 0.96 0.35
CA ILE A 40 -6.16 2.15 1.12
C ILE A 40 -4.98 2.66 1.95
N THR A 41 -4.30 1.77 2.68
CA THR A 41 -3.12 2.13 3.49
C THR A 41 -1.97 2.68 2.63
N VAL A 42 -1.71 2.11 1.45
CA VAL A 42 -0.69 2.64 0.52
C VAL A 42 -1.04 4.05 0.05
N ILE A 43 -2.31 4.33 -0.27
CA ILE A 43 -2.78 5.67 -0.64
C ILE A 43 -2.56 6.64 0.52
N PHE A 44 -2.98 6.29 1.74
CA PHE A 44 -2.76 7.12 2.93
C PHE A 44 -1.27 7.42 3.15
N ILE A 45 -0.40 6.42 3.08
CA ILE A 45 1.05 6.63 3.22
C ILE A 45 1.58 7.55 2.12
N ASN A 46 1.11 7.40 0.87
CA ASN A 46 1.52 8.24 -0.23
C ASN A 46 1.08 9.70 -0.09
N LEU A 47 -0.10 9.94 0.47
CA LEU A 47 -0.63 11.28 0.72
C LEU A 47 0.07 11.97 1.90
N PHE A 48 0.27 11.26 3.01
CA PHE A 48 0.66 11.87 4.29
C PHE A 48 2.14 11.70 4.66
N SER A 49 2.85 10.72 4.11
CA SER A 49 4.29 10.57 4.43
C SER A 49 5.12 11.64 3.71
N PRO A 50 6.04 12.33 4.40
CA PRO A 50 7.00 13.21 3.74
C PRO A 50 8.15 12.42 3.07
N SER A 51 8.38 11.17 3.46
CA SER A 51 9.54 10.40 3.00
C SER A 51 9.25 9.65 1.69
N HIS A 52 9.96 10.01 0.63
CA HIS A 52 9.89 9.28 -0.65
C HIS A 52 10.19 7.78 -0.51
N TRP A 53 11.13 7.42 0.37
CA TRP A 53 11.46 6.03 0.63
C TRP A 53 10.27 5.28 1.23
N GLN A 54 9.56 5.86 2.20
CA GLN A 54 8.38 5.22 2.81
C GLN A 54 7.24 5.04 1.82
N LYS A 55 7.05 5.98 0.88
CA LYS A 55 6.05 5.88 -0.19
C LYS A 55 6.32 4.73 -1.15
N ALA A 56 7.56 4.62 -1.62
CA ALA A 56 7.96 3.53 -2.51
C ALA A 56 7.97 2.19 -1.77
N PHE A 57 8.52 2.16 -0.55
CA PHE A 57 8.60 0.96 0.26
C PHE A 57 7.21 0.40 0.59
N SER A 58 6.24 1.24 0.94
CA SER A 58 4.88 0.80 1.23
C SER A 58 4.18 0.20 0.01
N ALA A 59 4.38 0.78 -1.18
CA ALA A 59 3.87 0.25 -2.43
C ALA A 59 4.48 -1.11 -2.78
N VAL A 60 5.81 -1.26 -2.63
CA VAL A 60 6.51 -2.53 -2.86
C VAL A 60 6.05 -3.59 -1.88
N ILE A 61 6.12 -3.34 -0.58
CA ILE A 61 5.82 -4.36 0.44
C ILE A 61 4.33 -4.73 0.45
N GLY A 62 3.43 -3.75 0.29
CA GLY A 62 2.01 -3.98 0.21
C GLY A 62 1.63 -4.79 -1.03
N GLY A 63 2.21 -4.44 -2.18
CA GLY A 63 2.00 -5.19 -3.41
C GLY A 63 2.56 -6.59 -3.37
N PHE A 64 3.77 -6.75 -2.83
CA PHE A 64 4.42 -8.04 -2.68
C PHE A 64 3.59 -8.99 -1.82
N TYR A 65 3.01 -8.52 -0.71
CA TYR A 65 2.11 -9.34 0.09
C TYR A 65 0.82 -9.68 -0.66
N LEU A 66 0.18 -8.70 -1.32
CA LEU A 66 -0.99 -8.99 -2.15
C LEU A 66 -0.69 -10.03 -3.23
N ASP A 67 0.48 -9.94 -3.89
CA ASP A 67 0.90 -10.91 -4.89
C ASP A 67 1.02 -12.31 -4.29
N ILE A 68 1.75 -12.48 -3.17
CA ILE A 68 1.90 -13.79 -2.48
C ILE A 68 0.54 -14.39 -2.12
N PHE A 69 -0.32 -13.60 -1.47
CA PHE A 69 -1.61 -14.11 -1.00
C PHE A 69 -2.63 -14.30 -2.13
N SER A 70 -2.49 -13.60 -3.26
CA SER A 70 -3.34 -13.79 -4.43
C SER A 70 -2.96 -15.01 -5.26
N LEU A 71 -1.67 -15.36 -5.33
CA LEU A 71 -1.18 -16.59 -5.97
C LEU A 71 -1.79 -17.83 -5.35
N ASN A 72 -1.82 -17.89 -4.01
CA ASN A 72 -2.34 -19.03 -3.28
C ASN A 72 -3.85 -19.22 -3.41
N ASN A 73 -4.61 -18.14 -3.66
CA ASN A 73 -6.07 -18.17 -3.60
C ASN A 73 -6.76 -18.14 -4.98
N ALA A 74 -6.14 -17.57 -6.02
CA ALA A 74 -6.86 -17.22 -7.25
C ALA A 74 -6.07 -17.43 -8.56
N GLY A 75 -4.90 -18.09 -8.54
CA GLY A 75 -4.07 -18.26 -9.75
C GLY A 75 -3.50 -16.94 -10.28
N GLY A 76 -3.35 -15.94 -9.40
CA GLY A 76 -2.88 -14.61 -9.76
C GLY A 76 -1.45 -14.59 -10.31
N PHE A 77 -1.13 -13.59 -11.11
CA PHE A 77 0.22 -13.38 -11.65
C PHE A 77 1.10 -12.67 -10.62
N PHE A 78 2.25 -13.26 -10.27
CA PHE A 78 3.19 -12.63 -9.33
C PHE A 78 3.71 -11.29 -9.87
N GLY A 79 3.67 -10.26 -9.05
CA GLY A 79 4.15 -8.92 -9.38
C GLY A 79 3.07 -7.98 -9.96
N PHE A 80 1.86 -8.46 -10.24
CA PHE A 80 0.78 -7.64 -10.76
C PHE A 80 0.38 -6.53 -9.79
N TYR A 81 0.13 -6.88 -8.52
CA TYR A 81 -0.25 -5.90 -7.50
C TYR A 81 0.91 -4.99 -7.12
N THR A 82 2.14 -5.52 -7.09
CA THR A 82 3.35 -4.71 -6.89
C THR A 82 3.50 -3.62 -7.94
N LEU A 83 3.36 -3.97 -9.23
CA LEU A 83 3.46 -3.00 -10.32
C LEU A 83 2.35 -1.96 -10.27
N ILE A 84 1.10 -2.37 -9.98
CA ILE A 84 -0.04 -1.45 -9.86
C ILE A 84 0.19 -0.45 -8.72
N LEU A 85 0.58 -0.91 -7.54
CA LEU A 85 0.79 -0.05 -6.38
C LEU A 85 1.99 0.88 -6.56
N LEU A 86 3.05 0.42 -7.21
CA LEU A 86 4.17 1.27 -7.60
C LEU A 86 3.75 2.34 -8.60
N GLY A 87 3.02 1.96 -9.65
CA GLY A 87 2.46 2.88 -10.63
C GLY A 87 1.56 3.93 -9.98
N LEU A 88 0.69 3.51 -9.07
CA LEU A 88 -0.18 4.39 -8.29
C LEU A 88 0.63 5.35 -7.40
N SER A 89 1.66 4.85 -6.72
CA SER A 89 2.53 5.68 -5.88
C SER A 89 3.25 6.77 -6.70
N LEU A 90 3.77 6.40 -7.88
CA LEU A 90 4.37 7.35 -8.81
C LEU A 90 3.35 8.36 -9.34
N PHE A 91 2.17 7.89 -9.74
CA PHE A 91 1.08 8.73 -10.23
C PHE A 91 0.64 9.76 -9.18
N LEU A 92 0.42 9.33 -7.93
CA LEU A 92 0.09 10.21 -6.82
C LEU A 92 1.21 11.21 -6.56
N LYS A 93 2.47 10.78 -6.60
CA LYS A 93 3.62 11.69 -6.45
C LYS A 93 3.61 12.79 -7.52
N ILE A 94 3.36 12.43 -8.78
CA ILE A 94 3.34 13.38 -9.90
C ILE A 94 2.17 14.36 -9.76
N ILE A 95 0.96 13.86 -9.48
CA ILE A 95 -0.23 14.70 -9.37
C ILE A 95 -0.14 15.64 -8.18
N LEU A 96 0.20 15.12 -7.00
CA LEU A 96 0.30 15.94 -5.79
C LEU A 96 1.44 16.96 -5.92
N GLY A 97 2.59 16.54 -6.48
CA GLY A 97 3.73 17.44 -6.69
C GLY A 97 3.44 18.57 -7.67
N LYS A 98 2.57 18.34 -8.67
CA LYS A 98 2.28 19.32 -9.72
C LYS A 98 1.04 20.17 -9.43
N TYR A 99 -0.02 19.57 -8.90
CA TYR A 99 -1.34 20.21 -8.79
C TYR A 99 -1.74 20.56 -7.36
N VAL A 100 -1.23 19.83 -6.36
CA VAL A 100 -1.64 20.02 -4.97
C VAL A 100 -0.45 20.53 -4.17
N ARG A 101 -0.19 21.84 -4.27
CA ARG A 101 0.67 22.54 -3.30
C ARG A 101 -0.07 22.54 -1.94
N LEU A 102 -0.02 21.43 -1.20
CA LEU A 102 -0.51 21.41 0.18
C LEU A 102 0.41 22.30 1.01
N PRO A 103 -0.05 23.46 1.54
CA PRO A 103 0.77 24.35 2.36
C PRO A 103 1.22 23.70 3.68
N VAL A 104 0.73 22.51 4.00
CA VAL A 104 1.06 21.73 5.20
C VAL A 104 2.51 21.21 5.18
N ILE A 105 3.16 21.11 4.01
CA ILE A 105 4.52 20.53 3.88
C ILE A 105 5.64 21.59 3.98
N GLN A 106 5.33 22.89 4.00
CA GLN A 106 6.36 23.95 4.02
C GLN A 106 6.86 24.35 5.41
N LYS A 107 6.35 23.75 6.49
CA LYS A 107 6.80 24.03 7.86
C LYS A 107 7.17 22.76 8.63
N ILE A 108 8.26 22.10 8.22
CA ILE A 108 9.11 21.29 9.11
C ILE A 108 10.56 21.50 8.68
#